data_AF-A0A6N0LVM0-F1
#
_entry.id   AF-A0A6N0LVM0-F1
#
_cell.length_a   1.000
_cell.length_b   1.000
_cell.length_c   1.000
_cell.angle_alpha   90.00
_cell.angle_beta   90.00
_cell.angle_gamma   90.00
#
_symmetry.space_group_name_H-M   'P 1'
#
loop_
_entity.id
_entity.type
_entity.pdbx_description
1 polymer ?
#
loop_
_entity_poly.entity_id
_entity_poly.type
_entity_poly.pdbx_seq_one_letter_code
_entity_poly.pdbx_strand_id
1 'polypeptide(L)'
;MAIYYRQQLYQNGVLISTTYLNSDGNPQPTGFTPLSTDIISSTPPPFLPDWANFNRAMISDTGYNRIANATLNQRAVSRLETIVTPAGYTDGIDNKDYPLVKACWDLIVTGLPLLNKVNAAEIAAWNAIASAAFMQFKFDSDGKMVLI
;
A
#
# COMPACT_ATOMS: atom_id res chain seq x y z
N MET A 1 -17.50 -14.77 43.63
CA MET A 1 -16.95 -14.52 42.28
C MET A 1 -16.16 -13.22 42.38
N ALA A 2 -14.84 -13.24 42.22
CA ALA A 2 -14.00 -12.05 42.35
C ALA A 2 -14.02 -11.25 41.04
N ILE A 3 -14.28 -9.95 41.11
CA ILE A 3 -14.24 -9.02 39.97
C ILE A 3 -12.86 -8.38 39.93
N TYR A 4 -12.20 -8.44 38.78
CA TYR A 4 -10.87 -7.86 38.58
C TYR A 4 -10.93 -6.76 37.54
N TYR A 5 -10.17 -5.69 37.79
CA TYR A 5 -10.07 -4.56 36.88
C TYR A 5 -8.73 -4.62 36.14
N ARG A 6 -8.78 -4.49 34.82
CA ARG A 6 -7.61 -4.39 33.96
C ARG A 6 -7.27 -2.92 33.79
N GLN A 7 -6.10 -2.50 34.24
CA GLN A 7 -5.54 -1.18 33.95
C GLN A 7 -4.50 -1.30 32.84
N GLN A 8 -4.64 -0.47 31.81
CA GLN A 8 -3.72 -0.41 30.67
C GLN A 8 -3.05 0.97 30.64
N LEU A 9 -1.71 0.99 30.57
CA LEU A 9 -0.95 2.22 30.46
C LEU A 9 -0.47 2.40 29.01
N TYR A 10 -0.79 3.56 28.43
CA TYR A 10 -0.39 3.90 27.06
C TYR A 10 0.58 5.09 27.05
N GLN A 11 1.60 5.04 26.20
CA GLN A 11 2.49 6.18 25.91
C GLN A 11 2.55 6.36 24.39
N ASN A 12 2.24 7.57 23.91
CA ASN A 12 2.15 7.88 22.48
C ASN A 12 1.26 6.90 21.68
N GLY A 13 0.18 6.42 22.30
CA GLY A 13 -0.75 5.47 21.69
C GLY A 13 -0.33 3.99 21.74
N VAL A 14 0.83 3.67 22.33
CA VAL A 14 1.33 2.29 22.47
C VAL A 14 1.10 1.77 23.88
N LEU A 15 0.54 0.56 24.02
CA LEU A 15 0.38 -0.12 25.31
C LEU A 15 1.75 -0.51 25.87
N ILE A 16 2.13 0.06 27.01
CA ILE A 16 3.44 -0.18 27.65
C ILE A 16 3.34 -0.99 28.94
N SER A 17 2.15 -1.12 29.53
CA SER A 17 1.93 -1.96 30.71
C SER A 17 0.47 -2.38 30.85
N THR A 18 0.24 -3.60 31.34
CA THR A 18 -1.08 -4.07 31.78
C THR A 18 -0.97 -4.55 33.22
N THR A 19 -1.73 -3.93 34.13
CA THR A 19 -1.78 -4.31 35.55
C THR A 19 -3.18 -4.81 35.90
N TYR A 20 -3.26 -5.92 36.63
CA TYR A 20 -4.51 -6.42 37.18
C TYR A 20 -4.68 -5.94 38.62
N LEU A 21 -5.78 -5.25 38.87
CA LEU A 21 -6.15 -4.72 40.18
C LEU A 21 -7.28 -5.57 40.78
N ASN A 22 -7.22 -5.78 42.09
CA ASN A 22 -8.35 -6.32 42.83
C ASN A 22 -9.48 -5.28 42.97
N SER A 23 -10.61 -5.68 43.56
CA SER A 23 -11.76 -4.80 43.78
C SER A 23 -11.45 -3.54 44.58
N ASP A 24 -10.34 -3.55 45.32
CA ASP A 24 -9.95 -2.49 46.25
C ASP A 24 -8.85 -1.60 45.64
N GLY A 25 -8.55 -1.77 44.34
CA GLY A 25 -7.60 -0.94 43.59
C GLY A 25 -6.12 -1.28 43.83
N ASN A 26 -5.81 -2.34 44.58
CA ASN A 26 -4.44 -2.76 44.86
C ASN A 26 -3.92 -3.74 43.78
N PRO A 27 -2.66 -3.59 43.35
CA PRO A 27 -2.02 -4.56 42.45
C PRO A 27 -1.97 -5.94 43.10
N GLN A 28 -2.39 -6.97 42.38
CA GLN A 28 -2.17 -8.35 42.83
C GLN A 28 -0.68 -8.72 42.64
N PRO A 29 -0.04 -9.36 43.63
CA PRO A 29 1.25 -10.02 43.43
C PRO A 29 1.01 -11.22 42.52
N THR A 30 1.12 -11.00 41.22
CA THR A 30 1.01 -12.06 40.23
C THR A 30 2.29 -12.88 40.32
N GLY A 31 2.21 -14.13 40.79
CA GLY A 31 3.30 -15.11 40.74
C GLY A 31 3.66 -15.55 39.31
N PHE A 32 3.42 -14.68 38.33
CA PHE A 32 3.84 -14.84 36.96
C PHE A 32 5.25 -14.29 36.85
N THR A 33 6.23 -15.18 36.70
CA THR A 33 7.48 -14.82 36.02
C THR A 33 7.12 -14.03 34.78
N PRO A 34 7.67 -12.82 34.57
CA PRO A 34 7.38 -12.05 33.38
C PRO A 34 7.68 -12.94 32.18
N LEU A 35 6.63 -13.29 31.42
CA LEU A 35 6.81 -13.77 30.07
C LEU A 35 7.70 -12.73 29.40
N SER A 36 8.79 -13.22 28.84
CA SER A 36 9.77 -12.54 27.99
C SER A 36 9.33 -11.13 27.63
N THR A 37 10.16 -10.13 27.95
CA THR A 37 10.10 -8.81 27.33
C THR A 37 10.38 -9.01 25.84
N ASP A 38 9.42 -9.57 25.11
CA ASP A 38 9.34 -9.52 23.67
C ASP A 38 9.20 -8.04 23.42
N ILE A 39 10.35 -7.42 23.15
CA ILE A 39 10.45 -6.05 22.68
C ILE A 39 9.48 -6.00 21.52
N ILE A 40 8.31 -5.40 21.77
CA ILE A 40 7.30 -5.18 20.75
C ILE A 40 8.03 -4.32 19.74
N SER A 41 8.46 -4.94 18.64
CA SER A 41 9.16 -4.27 17.56
C SER A 41 8.26 -3.11 17.15
N SER A 42 8.65 -1.89 17.51
CA SER A 42 7.87 -0.67 17.31
C SER A 42 7.84 -0.25 15.84
N THR A 43 8.20 -1.15 14.92
CA THR A 43 8.04 -0.94 13.50
C THR A 43 6.55 -0.73 13.26
N PRO A 44 6.14 0.46 12.79
CA PRO A 44 4.79 0.64 12.30
C PRO A 44 4.48 -0.49 11.33
N PRO A 45 3.26 -1.07 11.34
CA PRO A 45 2.88 -2.05 10.35
C PRO A 45 3.21 -1.47 8.96
N PRO A 46 3.83 -2.25 8.05
CA PRO A 46 4.14 -1.75 6.72
C PRO A 46 2.87 -1.19 6.10
N PHE A 47 2.94 0.04 5.56
CA PHE A 47 1.79 0.62 4.89
C PHE A 47 1.38 -0.31 3.75
N LEU A 48 0.15 -0.83 3.83
CA LEU A 48 -0.40 -1.69 2.78
C LEU A 48 -0.69 -0.84 1.54
N PRO A 49 -0.46 -1.37 0.33
CA PRO A 49 -0.79 -0.66 -0.91
C PRO A 49 -2.27 -0.23 -0.95
N ASP A 50 -2.52 1.06 -1.13
CA ASP A 50 -3.86 1.63 -1.31
C ASP A 50 -4.20 1.73 -2.80
N TRP A 51 -4.61 0.58 -3.36
CA TRP A 51 -5.00 0.48 -4.77
C TRP A 51 -6.17 1.40 -5.12
N ALA A 52 -7.11 1.62 -4.19
CA ALA A 52 -8.24 2.51 -4.43
C ALA A 52 -7.79 3.97 -4.62
N ASN A 53 -6.87 4.45 -3.79
CA ASN A 53 -6.31 5.79 -3.94
C ASN A 53 -5.44 5.91 -5.20
N PHE A 54 -4.57 4.92 -5.46
CA PHE A 54 -3.75 4.88 -6.66
C PHE A 54 -4.60 4.98 -7.93
N ASN A 55 -5.65 4.16 -8.05
CA ASN A 55 -6.50 4.12 -9.23
C ASN A 55 -7.28 5.43 -9.44
N ARG A 56 -7.86 6.00 -8.38
CA ARG A 56 -8.56 7.30 -8.48
C ARG A 56 -7.62 8.40 -8.96
N ALA A 57 -6.42 8.45 -8.40
CA ALA A 57 -5.43 9.45 -8.77
C ALA A 57 -4.94 9.26 -10.22
N MET A 58 -4.62 8.02 -10.62
CA MET A 58 -4.17 7.70 -11.98
C MET A 58 -5.23 8.00 -13.04
N ILE A 59 -6.50 7.63 -12.82
CA ILE A 59 -7.59 7.93 -13.77
C ILE A 59 -7.76 9.44 -13.96
N SER A 60 -7.51 10.25 -12.92
CA SER A 60 -7.56 11.71 -13.01
C SER A 60 -6.30 12.36 -13.58
N ASP A 61 -5.20 11.60 -13.73
CA ASP A 61 -3.93 12.13 -14.21
C ASP A 61 -3.93 12.35 -15.72
N THR A 62 -3.57 13.56 -16.16
CA THR A 62 -3.59 13.92 -17.58
C THR A 62 -2.52 13.20 -18.38
N GLY A 63 -1.37 12.88 -17.76
CA GLY A 63 -0.29 12.09 -18.36
C GLY A 63 -0.73 10.67 -18.66
N TYR A 64 -1.35 10.00 -17.69
CA TYR A 64 -1.95 8.67 -17.84
C TYR A 64 -2.98 8.67 -18.98
N ASN A 65 -3.95 9.59 -18.93
CA ASN A 65 -4.99 9.69 -19.95
C ASN A 65 -4.41 9.93 -21.35
N ARG A 66 -3.35 10.75 -21.47
CA ARG A 66 -2.66 10.95 -22.74
C ARG A 66 -2.03 9.66 -23.24
N ILE A 67 -1.26 8.94 -22.41
CA ILE A 67 -0.57 7.72 -22.88
C ILE A 67 -1.54 6.57 -23.15
N ALA A 68 -2.61 6.46 -22.38
CA ALA A 68 -3.66 5.47 -22.58
C ALA A 68 -4.33 5.66 -23.95
N ASN A 69 -4.59 6.91 -24.34
CA ASN A 69 -5.15 7.23 -25.66
C ASN A 69 -4.11 7.14 -26.80
N ALA A 70 -2.83 7.42 -26.52
CA ALA A 70 -1.78 7.51 -27.55
C ALA A 70 -1.10 6.17 -27.86
N THR A 71 -1.17 5.17 -26.98
CA THR A 71 -0.51 3.88 -27.20
C THR A 71 -1.17 3.10 -28.34
N LEU A 72 -0.36 2.40 -29.13
CA LEU A 72 -0.87 1.47 -30.15
C LEU A 72 -1.41 0.17 -29.52
N ASN A 73 -1.07 -0.12 -28.26
CA ASN A 73 -1.47 -1.34 -27.57
C ASN A 73 -2.69 -1.11 -26.67
N GLN A 74 -3.82 -0.75 -27.28
CA GLN A 74 -5.08 -0.50 -26.57
C GLN A 74 -5.57 -1.70 -25.74
N ARG A 75 -5.23 -2.93 -26.16
CA ARG A 75 -5.53 -4.15 -25.37
C ARG A 75 -4.80 -4.18 -24.03
N ALA A 76 -3.59 -3.64 -23.96
CA ALA A 76 -2.84 -3.56 -22.70
C ALA A 76 -3.48 -2.54 -21.73
N VAL A 77 -3.99 -1.42 -22.25
CA VAL A 77 -4.78 -0.44 -21.48
C VAL A 77 -6.01 -1.11 -20.86
N SER A 78 -6.86 -1.73 -21.68
CA SER A 78 -8.08 -2.37 -21.17
C SER A 78 -7.79 -3.49 -20.15
N ARG A 79 -6.72 -4.27 -20.36
CA ARG A 79 -6.31 -5.31 -19.40
C ARG A 79 -5.85 -4.70 -18.08
N LEU A 80 -5.01 -3.67 -18.13
CA LEU A 80 -4.56 -2.96 -16.94
C LEU A 80 -5.77 -2.42 -16.16
N GLU A 81 -6.66 -1.69 -16.82
CA GLU A 81 -7.86 -1.12 -16.22
C GLU A 81 -8.79 -2.19 -15.64
N THR A 82 -8.92 -3.34 -16.31
CA THR A 82 -9.70 -4.47 -15.79
C THR A 82 -9.09 -5.05 -14.52
N ILE A 83 -7.76 -5.23 -14.49
CA ILE A 83 -7.04 -5.78 -13.34
C ILE A 83 -7.15 -4.84 -12.13
N VAL A 84 -6.98 -3.53 -12.35
CA VAL A 84 -6.99 -2.56 -11.25
C VAL A 84 -8.38 -2.17 -10.80
N THR A 85 -9.43 -2.45 -11.57
CA THR A 85 -10.82 -2.16 -11.14
C THR A 85 -11.29 -3.18 -10.10
N PRO A 86 -11.97 -2.76 -9.01
CA PRO A 86 -12.45 -3.65 -7.95
C PRO A 86 -13.35 -4.82 -8.40
N ALA A 87 -13.96 -4.71 -9.59
CA ALA A 87 -14.78 -5.76 -10.17
C ALA A 87 -13.97 -6.99 -10.66
N GLY A 88 -12.65 -6.84 -10.89
CA GLY A 88 -11.77 -7.92 -11.34
C GLY A 88 -11.13 -8.74 -10.22
N TYR A 89 -10.95 -8.14 -9.04
CA TYR A 89 -10.34 -8.75 -7.85
C TYR A 89 -11.11 -8.31 -6.59
N THR A 90 -12.07 -9.13 -6.16
CA THR A 90 -12.87 -8.88 -4.95
C THR A 90 -12.03 -8.87 -3.66
N ASP A 91 -10.84 -9.48 -3.68
CA ASP A 91 -9.91 -9.54 -2.55
C ASP A 91 -8.74 -8.53 -2.66
N GLY A 92 -8.77 -7.66 -3.68
CA GLY A 92 -7.67 -6.73 -3.99
C GLY A 92 -6.52 -7.39 -4.76
N ILE A 93 -5.58 -6.56 -5.24
CA ILE A 93 -4.36 -7.01 -5.91
C ILE A 93 -3.33 -7.39 -4.86
N ASP A 94 -2.81 -8.61 -4.94
CA ASP A 94 -1.76 -9.09 -4.04
C ASP A 94 -0.37 -9.01 -4.71
N ASN A 95 0.68 -9.37 -3.95
CA ASN A 95 2.05 -9.31 -4.45
C ASN A 95 2.32 -10.21 -5.69
N LYS A 96 1.60 -11.32 -5.87
CA LYS A 96 1.81 -12.20 -7.04
C LYS A 96 1.22 -11.60 -8.32
N ASP A 97 0.34 -10.61 -8.21
CA ASP A 97 -0.29 -9.94 -9.34
C ASP A 97 0.55 -8.76 -9.88
N TYR A 98 1.50 -8.22 -9.10
CA TYR A 98 2.36 -7.10 -9.50
C TYR A 98 3.12 -7.33 -10.83
N PRO A 99 3.68 -8.52 -11.12
CA PRO A 99 4.29 -8.81 -12.41
C PRO A 99 3.33 -8.65 -13.59
N LEU A 100 2.04 -8.98 -13.42
CA LEU A 100 1.03 -8.82 -14.47
C LEU A 100 0.67 -7.35 -14.69
N VAL A 101 0.51 -6.58 -13.60
CA VAL A 101 0.30 -5.12 -13.66
C VAL A 101 1.47 -4.46 -14.39
N LYS A 102 2.70 -4.77 -13.98
CA LYS A 102 3.93 -4.29 -14.62
C LYS A 102 3.98 -4.65 -16.11
N ALA A 103 3.67 -5.89 -16.47
CA ALA A 103 3.69 -6.31 -17.87
C ALA A 103 2.68 -5.53 -18.72
N CYS A 104 1.46 -5.30 -18.20
CA CYS A 104 0.47 -4.49 -18.92
C CYS A 104 0.93 -3.04 -19.07
N TRP A 105 1.43 -2.43 -18.00
CA TRP A 105 1.96 -1.07 -18.02
C TRP A 105 3.11 -0.90 -19.03
N ASP A 106 4.10 -1.79 -18.97
CA ASP A 106 5.27 -1.72 -19.86
C ASP A 106 4.88 -1.89 -21.33
N LEU A 107 3.84 -2.67 -21.62
CA LEU A 107 3.29 -2.80 -22.97
C LEU A 107 2.61 -1.51 -23.44
N ILE A 108 1.93 -0.77 -22.56
CA ILE A 108 1.37 0.55 -22.86
C ILE A 108 2.49 1.51 -23.25
N VAL A 109 3.52 1.62 -22.41
CA VAL A 109 4.66 2.53 -22.62
C VAL A 109 5.48 2.16 -23.86
N THR A 110 5.70 0.87 -24.08
CA THR A 110 6.40 0.37 -25.27
C THR A 110 5.62 0.67 -26.54
N GLY A 111 4.28 0.57 -26.49
CA GLY A 111 3.39 0.86 -27.61
C GLY A 111 3.24 2.34 -27.98
N LEU A 112 3.84 3.27 -27.22
CA LEU A 112 3.82 4.70 -27.55
C LEU A 112 4.69 5.01 -28.78
N PRO A 113 4.18 5.82 -29.74
CA PRO A 113 4.98 6.37 -30.84
C PRO A 113 6.22 7.14 -30.35
N LEU A 114 7.27 7.19 -31.18
CA LEU A 114 8.56 7.78 -30.79
C LEU A 114 8.43 9.26 -30.34
N LEU A 115 7.62 10.05 -31.02
CA LEU A 115 7.39 11.47 -30.69
C LEU A 115 6.47 11.68 -29.47
N ASN A 116 5.78 10.61 -29.02
CA ASN A 116 4.79 10.66 -27.94
C ASN A 116 5.24 9.88 -26.70
N LYS A 117 6.55 9.63 -26.56
CA LYS A 117 7.11 8.99 -25.38
C LYS A 117 6.78 9.76 -24.10
N VAL A 118 6.88 9.05 -22.99
CA VAL A 118 6.63 9.60 -21.67
C VAL A 118 7.64 10.72 -21.39
N ASN A 119 7.21 11.80 -20.75
CA ASN A 119 8.10 12.88 -20.31
C ASN A 119 8.37 12.84 -18.80
N ALA A 120 9.40 13.56 -18.36
CA ALA A 120 9.83 13.56 -16.97
C ALA A 120 8.78 14.11 -15.98
N ALA A 121 7.93 15.04 -16.41
CA ALA A 121 6.89 15.60 -15.54
C ALA A 121 5.79 14.57 -15.25
N GLU A 122 5.41 13.77 -16.25
CA GLU A 122 4.47 12.65 -16.09
C GLU A 122 5.04 11.59 -15.14
N ILE A 123 6.29 11.19 -15.33
CA ILE A 123 6.97 10.21 -14.48
C ILE A 123 7.04 10.70 -13.02
N ALA A 124 7.33 11.99 -12.81
CA ALA A 124 7.35 12.59 -11.49
C ALA A 124 5.96 12.56 -10.84
N ALA A 125 4.91 12.88 -11.59
CA ALA A 125 3.54 12.82 -11.12
C ALA A 125 3.13 11.39 -10.73
N TRP A 126 3.42 10.39 -11.58
CA TRP A 126 3.08 9.00 -11.31
C TRP A 126 3.84 8.43 -10.12
N ASN A 127 5.12 8.77 -9.95
CA ASN A 127 5.89 8.40 -8.77
C ASN A 127 5.33 9.04 -7.49
N ALA A 128 4.87 10.30 -7.55
CA ALA A 128 4.21 10.94 -6.42
C ALA A 128 2.90 10.22 -6.05
N ILE A 129 2.09 9.82 -7.06
CA ILE A 129 0.86 9.04 -6.86
C ILE A 129 1.18 7.67 -6.23
N ALA A 130 2.14 6.93 -6.79
CA ALA A 130 2.57 5.62 -6.30
C ALA A 130 3.07 5.70 -4.84
N SER A 131 3.88 6.71 -4.53
CA SER A 131 4.38 6.94 -3.17
C SER A 131 3.26 7.29 -2.19
N ALA A 132 2.32 8.16 -2.58
CA ALA A 132 1.19 8.56 -1.73
C ALA A 132 0.21 7.41 -1.45
N ALA A 133 0.16 6.42 -2.35
CA ALA A 133 -0.67 5.24 -2.23
C ALA A 133 0.10 4.00 -1.71
N PHE A 134 1.34 4.17 -1.25
CA PHE A 134 2.16 3.07 -0.71
C PHE A 134 2.35 1.89 -1.67
N MET A 135 2.44 2.16 -2.97
CA MET A 135 2.64 1.12 -3.98
C MET A 135 4.04 0.49 -3.87
N GLN A 136 4.14 -0.83 -4.06
CA GLN A 136 5.42 -1.57 -4.12
C GLN A 136 6.09 -1.52 -5.49
N PHE A 137 5.97 -0.38 -6.17
CA PHE A 137 6.64 -0.11 -7.43
C PHE A 137 6.87 1.39 -7.60
N LYS A 138 7.74 1.71 -8.54
CA LYS A 138 8.00 3.07 -9.03
C LYS A 138 8.10 3.06 -10.56
N PHE A 139 8.18 4.24 -11.16
CA PHE A 139 8.42 4.43 -12.58
C PHE A 139 9.87 4.87 -12.81
N ASP A 140 10.57 4.19 -13.72
CA ASP A 140 11.93 4.54 -14.13
C ASP A 140 11.97 5.74 -15.09
N SER A 141 13.16 6.08 -15.59
CA SER A 141 13.38 7.20 -16.50
C SER A 141 12.68 7.06 -17.86
N ASP A 142 12.31 5.84 -18.26
CA ASP A 142 11.57 5.57 -19.49
C ASP A 142 10.05 5.50 -19.24
N GLY A 143 9.63 5.71 -17.98
CA GLY A 143 8.26 5.58 -17.53
C GLY A 143 7.80 4.14 -17.37
N LYS A 144 8.68 3.15 -17.38
CA LYS A 144 8.33 1.74 -17.13
C LYS A 144 8.26 1.45 -15.64
N MET A 145 7.49 0.43 -15.28
CA MET A 145 7.34 0.05 -13.87
C MET A 145 8.56 -0.74 -13.38
N VAL A 146 9.03 -0.44 -12.17
CA VAL A 146 10.08 -1.16 -11.44
C VAL A 146 9.52 -1.55 -10.09
N LEU A 147 9.44 -2.86 -9.83
CA LEU A 147 8.99 -3.40 -8.54
C LEU A 147 10.05 -3.15 -7.47
N ILE A 148 9.62 -2.94 -6.22
CA ILE A 148 10.48 -2.60 -5.06
C ILE A 148 10.53 -3.77 -4.08
#